data_AF-R9T804-F1
#
_entry.id   AF-R9T804-F1
#
_cell.length_a   1.000
_cell.length_b   1.000
_cell.length_c   1.000
_cell.angle_alpha   90.00
_cell.angle_beta   90.00
_cell.angle_gamma   90.00
#
_symmetry.space_group_name_H-M   'P 1'
#
loop_
_entity.id
_entity.type
_entity.pdbx_description
1 polymer ?
#
loop_
_entity_poly.entity_id
_entity_poly.type
_entity_poly.pdbx_seq_one_letter_code
_entity_poly.pdbx_strand_id
1 'polypeptide(L)'
;MARRRRGNTIEEEKPIYTEKIPLSLMPRKWMRGKKWNILENLGRFVGVFLIFMAILSAIYGLEIVYPVIFLIGALLIFYITEVISPDAQRVIRPIRVYKNGVLVYTTSFEKALGKKSFMTSDDLRGIKVKRMNLQTENGIQNLPIHLTFVLKNNMKIKMGRRNCTELMSIIDLLDGLGIKEL
;
A
#
# COMPACT_ATOMS: atom_id res chain seq x y z
N MET A 1 19.48 16.58 35.20
CA MET A 1 19.00 15.22 34.89
C MET A 1 18.53 15.18 33.43
N ALA A 2 19.32 14.57 32.57
CA ALA A 2 19.07 14.49 31.13
C ALA A 2 17.95 13.47 30.83
N ARG A 3 16.86 13.96 30.23
CA ARG A 3 15.72 13.15 29.81
C ARG A 3 16.15 12.31 28.60
N ARG A 4 16.35 11.01 28.81
CA ARG A 4 16.61 10.01 27.76
C ARG A 4 15.55 10.11 26.67
N ARG A 5 15.90 10.68 25.51
CA ARG A 5 15.19 10.50 24.23
C ARG A 5 15.38 9.05 23.80
N ARG A 6 14.40 8.19 24.08
CA ARG A 6 14.32 6.85 23.49
C ARG A 6 13.68 6.98 22.11
N GLY A 7 14.48 6.73 21.07
CA GLY A 7 14.09 6.20 19.76
C GLY A 7 13.32 7.13 18.82
N ASN A 8 14.01 8.06 18.15
CA ASN A 8 13.50 8.77 16.97
C ASN A 8 14.63 9.10 15.97
N THR A 9 15.58 8.19 15.76
CA THR A 9 16.78 8.42 14.92
C THR A 9 16.61 8.06 13.44
N ILE A 10 15.43 7.60 13.00
CA ILE A 10 15.25 7.09 11.62
C ILE A 10 14.53 8.12 10.72
N GLU A 11 13.95 9.18 11.28
CA GLU A 11 13.29 10.24 10.50
C GLU A 11 14.26 11.26 9.87
N GLU A 12 15.56 11.19 10.15
CA GLU A 12 16.57 12.16 9.66
C GLU A 12 17.48 11.66 8.54
N GLU A 13 17.51 10.35 8.22
CA GLU A 13 18.27 9.88 7.05
C GLU A 13 17.50 10.18 5.76
N LYS A 14 18.10 10.97 4.86
CA LYS A 14 17.54 11.19 3.53
C LYS A 14 17.49 9.86 2.77
N PRO A 15 16.38 9.56 2.05
CA PRO A 15 16.31 8.36 1.23
C PRO A 15 17.39 8.40 0.14
N ILE A 16 18.04 7.27 -0.10
CA ILE A 16 19.00 7.10 -1.21
C ILE A 16 18.28 7.33 -2.53
N TYR A 17 17.05 6.82 -2.61
CA TYR A 17 16.23 6.92 -3.79
C TYR A 17 14.78 7.19 -3.43
N THR A 18 14.16 8.08 -4.17
CA THR A 18 12.71 8.30 -4.14
C THR A 18 12.19 8.15 -5.55
N GLU A 19 11.29 7.20 -5.74
CA GLU A 19 10.65 6.95 -7.02
C GLU A 19 9.99 8.22 -7.58
N LYS A 20 10.26 8.51 -8.86
CA LYS A 20 9.65 9.63 -9.56
C LYS A 20 8.31 9.19 -10.13
N ILE A 21 7.23 9.68 -9.53
CA ILE A 21 5.88 9.42 -10.04
C ILE A 21 5.50 10.51 -11.04
N PRO A 22 5.03 10.17 -12.24
CA PRO A 22 4.61 11.16 -13.22
C PRO A 22 3.41 11.96 -12.68
N LEU A 23 3.40 13.26 -12.99
CA LEU A 23 2.34 14.17 -12.55
C LEU A 23 0.95 13.73 -13.03
N SER A 24 0.86 13.03 -14.16
CA SER A 24 -0.39 12.48 -14.70
C SER A 24 -1.03 11.40 -13.81
N LEU A 25 -0.24 10.67 -13.03
CA LEU A 25 -0.73 9.69 -12.07
C LEU A 25 -1.00 10.31 -10.70
N MET A 26 -0.44 11.49 -10.41
CA MET A 26 -0.69 12.14 -9.13
C MET A 26 -2.16 12.61 -9.04
N PRO A 27 -2.86 12.38 -7.90
CA PRO A 27 -4.19 12.93 -7.70
C PRO A 27 -4.16 14.45 -7.83
N ARG A 28 -5.28 15.02 -8.28
CA ARG A 28 -5.52 16.47 -8.17
C ARG A 28 -5.14 16.94 -6.76
N LYS A 29 -4.54 18.13 -6.65
CA LYS A 29 -3.99 18.67 -5.38
C LYS A 29 -4.97 18.54 -4.19
N TRP A 30 -6.28 18.64 -4.44
CA TRP A 30 -7.33 18.52 -3.43
C TRP A 30 -7.50 17.10 -2.86
N MET A 31 -7.24 16.06 -3.66
CA MET A 31 -7.40 14.64 -3.31
C MET A 31 -6.09 14.02 -2.77
N ARG A 32 -5.06 14.83 -2.52
CA ARG A 32 -3.74 14.32 -2.13
C ARG A 32 -3.59 14.24 -0.60
N GLY A 33 -3.06 13.12 -0.11
CA GLY A 33 -2.59 12.99 1.26
C GLY A 33 -3.70 13.01 2.32
N LYS A 34 -3.63 14.00 3.24
CA LYS A 34 -4.43 14.03 4.49
C LYS A 34 -5.95 14.01 4.24
N LYS A 35 -6.43 14.66 3.18
CA LYS A 35 -7.86 14.71 2.84
C LYS A 35 -8.41 13.38 2.37
N TRP A 36 -7.63 12.63 1.59
CA TRP A 36 -8.02 11.29 1.17
C TRP A 36 -8.06 10.32 2.35
N ASN A 37 -7.07 10.40 3.25
CA ASN A 37 -7.10 9.62 4.49
C ASN A 37 -8.34 9.95 5.34
N ILE A 38 -8.82 11.20 5.35
CA ILE A 38 -10.08 11.58 6.03
C ILE A 38 -11.27 10.90 5.36
N LEU A 39 -11.34 10.89 4.03
CA LEU A 39 -12.40 10.19 3.29
C LEU A 39 -12.39 8.68 3.56
N GLU A 40 -11.21 8.05 3.57
CA GLU A 40 -11.08 6.63 3.93
C GLU A 40 -11.57 6.36 5.36
N ASN A 41 -11.22 7.21 6.32
CA ASN A 41 -11.66 7.07 7.71
C ASN A 41 -13.16 7.32 7.87
N LEU A 42 -13.72 8.28 7.13
CA LEU A 42 -15.16 8.50 7.10
C LEU A 42 -15.88 7.29 6.51
N GLY A 43 -15.34 6.71 5.43
CA GLY A 43 -15.84 5.45 4.87
C GLY A 43 -15.82 4.33 5.89
N ARG A 44 -14.70 4.12 6.61
CA ARG A 44 -14.63 3.13 7.70
C ARG A 44 -15.70 3.36 8.77
N PHE A 45 -15.92 4.62 9.18
CA PHE A 45 -16.95 4.97 10.15
C PHE A 45 -18.36 4.62 9.63
N VAL A 46 -18.68 4.97 8.38
CA VAL A 46 -19.96 4.61 7.74
C VAL A 46 -20.10 3.09 7.67
N GLY A 47 -19.04 2.35 7.36
CA GLY A 47 -19.05 0.88 7.35
C GLY A 47 -19.40 0.29 8.72
N VAL A 48 -18.79 0.79 9.80
CA VAL A 48 -19.13 0.38 11.17
C VAL A 48 -20.56 0.78 11.55
N PHE A 49 -20.99 1.98 11.15
CA PHE A 49 -22.35 2.45 11.38
C PHE A 49 -23.40 1.57 10.69
N LEU A 50 -23.14 1.11 9.46
CA LEU A 50 -24.01 0.17 8.78
C LEU A 50 -24.09 -1.18 9.49
N ILE A 51 -22.98 -1.71 10.02
CA ILE A 51 -23.01 -2.92 10.85
C ILE A 51 -23.87 -2.70 12.09
N PHE A 52 -23.72 -1.55 12.75
CA PHE A 52 -24.55 -1.18 13.89
C PHE A 52 -26.04 -1.11 13.52
N MET A 53 -26.39 -0.52 12.37
CA MET A 53 -27.76 -0.48 11.86
C MET A 53 -28.30 -1.88 11.54
N ALA A 54 -27.47 -2.78 11.02
CA ALA A 54 -27.86 -4.18 10.80
C ALA A 54 -28.22 -4.88 12.12
N ILE A 55 -27.41 -4.68 13.16
CA ILE A 55 -27.65 -5.24 14.50
C ILE A 55 -28.94 -4.67 15.10
N LEU A 56 -29.12 -3.35 15.06
CA LEU A 56 -30.36 -2.72 15.54
C LEU A 56 -31.59 -3.25 14.79
N SER A 57 -31.50 -3.36 13.47
CA SER A 57 -32.59 -3.85 12.64
C SER A 57 -33.00 -5.28 13.00
N ALA A 58 -32.03 -6.14 13.34
CA ALA A 58 -32.30 -7.48 13.80
C ALA A 58 -32.93 -7.49 15.21
N ILE A 59 -32.45 -6.65 16.13
CA ILE A 59 -32.97 -6.54 17.50
C ILE A 59 -34.42 -6.04 17.52
N TYR A 60 -34.73 -5.03 16.70
CA TYR A 60 -36.09 -4.47 16.60
C TYR A 60 -37.05 -5.31 15.76
N GLY A 61 -36.61 -6.45 15.22
CA GLY A 61 -37.46 -7.35 14.44
C GLY A 61 -37.96 -6.75 13.13
N LEU A 62 -37.21 -5.82 12.54
CA LEU A 62 -37.50 -5.32 11.20
C LEU A 62 -37.35 -6.45 10.17
N GLU A 63 -37.94 -6.27 8.97
CA GLU A 63 -37.83 -7.24 7.90
C GLU A 63 -36.37 -7.61 7.59
N ILE A 64 -36.12 -8.88 7.29
CA ILE A 64 -34.77 -9.42 7.06
C ILE A 64 -34.02 -8.71 5.91
N VAL A 65 -34.74 -8.05 5.02
CA VAL A 65 -34.18 -7.25 3.92
C VAL A 65 -33.30 -6.11 4.44
N TYR A 66 -33.71 -5.44 5.52
CA TYR A 66 -32.97 -4.31 6.10
C TYR A 66 -31.59 -4.69 6.66
N PRO A 67 -31.43 -5.66 7.58
CA PRO A 67 -30.12 -6.04 8.08
C PRO A 67 -29.22 -6.59 6.97
N VAL A 68 -29.79 -7.28 5.97
CA VAL A 68 -29.03 -7.76 4.81
C VAL A 68 -28.49 -6.61 3.97
N ILE A 69 -29.32 -5.60 3.64
CA ILE A 69 -28.88 -4.42 2.89
C ILE A 69 -27.77 -3.68 3.64
N PHE A 70 -27.92 -3.50 4.95
CA PHE A 70 -26.90 -2.83 5.76
C PHE A 70 -25.57 -3.60 5.80
N LEU A 71 -25.61 -4.93 5.93
CA LEU A 71 -24.41 -5.77 5.88
C LEU A 71 -23.73 -5.74 4.51
N ILE A 72 -24.50 -5.81 3.42
CA ILE A 72 -23.96 -5.69 2.06
C ILE A 72 -23.31 -4.31 1.87
N GLY A 73 -23.98 -3.24 2.31
CA GLY A 73 -23.44 -1.88 2.27
C GLY A 73 -22.13 -1.75 3.05
N ALA A 74 -22.07 -2.32 4.26
CA ALA A 74 -20.85 -2.34 5.06
C ALA A 74 -19.71 -3.07 4.34
N LEU A 75 -19.98 -4.26 3.80
CA LEU A 75 -19.02 -5.05 3.03
C LEU A 75 -18.45 -4.27 1.84
N LEU A 76 -19.31 -3.60 1.07
CA LEU A 76 -18.89 -2.79 -0.07
C LEU A 76 -18.00 -1.61 0.35
N ILE A 77 -18.38 -0.91 1.42
CA ILE A 77 -17.59 0.22 1.94
C ILE A 77 -16.22 -0.25 2.45
N PHE A 78 -16.16 -1.35 3.19
CA PHE A 78 -14.88 -1.93 3.63
C PHE A 78 -14.04 -2.39 2.45
N TYR A 79 -14.64 -3.01 1.44
CA TYR A 79 -13.92 -3.40 0.23
C TYR A 79 -13.31 -2.19 -0.50
N ILE A 80 -14.07 -1.11 -0.65
CA ILE A 80 -13.57 0.12 -1.27
C ILE A 80 -12.43 0.74 -0.44
N THR A 81 -12.61 0.84 0.88
CA THR A 81 -11.67 1.54 1.76
C THR A 81 -10.41 0.74 2.10
N GLU A 82 -10.48 -0.59 2.14
CA GLU A 82 -9.35 -1.46 2.53
C GLU A 82 -8.70 -2.21 1.36
N VAL A 83 -9.36 -2.33 0.21
CA VAL A 83 -8.81 -3.05 -0.95
C VAL A 83 -8.55 -2.10 -2.11
N ILE A 84 -9.59 -1.43 -2.61
CA ILE A 84 -9.46 -0.59 -3.82
C ILE A 84 -8.64 0.67 -3.52
N SER A 85 -8.98 1.39 -2.46
CA SER A 85 -8.34 2.66 -2.11
C SER A 85 -6.83 2.51 -1.85
N PRO A 86 -6.38 1.51 -1.07
CA PRO A 86 -4.95 1.34 -0.81
C PRO A 86 -4.16 0.97 -2.05
N ASP A 87 -4.71 0.11 -2.91
CA ASP A 87 -4.08 -0.25 -4.17
C ASP A 87 -3.95 0.96 -5.11
N ALA A 88 -4.97 1.82 -5.17
CA ALA A 88 -4.89 3.09 -5.89
C ALA A 88 -3.84 4.04 -5.28
N GLN A 89 -3.82 4.17 -3.95
CA GLN A 89 -2.83 4.97 -3.22
C GLN A 89 -1.40 4.47 -3.45
N ARG A 90 -1.21 3.16 -3.59
CA ARG A 90 0.09 2.58 -3.91
C ARG A 90 0.56 2.85 -5.31
N VAL A 91 -0.29 3.16 -6.29
CA VAL A 91 0.19 3.56 -7.63
C VAL A 91 0.77 4.97 -7.61
N ILE A 92 0.27 5.82 -6.71
CA ILE A 92 0.53 7.27 -6.70
C ILE A 92 1.48 7.71 -5.58
N ARG A 93 1.85 6.82 -4.65
CA ARG A 93 2.78 7.11 -3.57
C ARG A 93 4.16 6.50 -3.87
N PRO A 94 5.24 7.28 -3.77
CA PRO A 94 6.55 6.82 -4.20
C PRO A 94 7.08 5.75 -3.26
N ILE A 95 7.76 4.76 -3.84
CA ILE A 95 8.67 3.88 -3.10
C ILE A 95 9.88 4.73 -2.71
N ARG A 96 10.29 4.65 -1.44
CA ARG A 96 11.52 5.28 -0.97
C ARG A 96 12.49 4.21 -0.49
N VAL A 97 13.69 4.21 -1.03
CA VAL A 97 14.76 3.29 -0.64
C VAL A 97 15.73 4.03 0.27
N TYR A 98 16.02 3.44 1.42
CA TYR A 98 16.95 3.90 2.43
C TYR A 98 18.11 2.90 2.53
N LYS A 99 19.20 3.27 3.21
CA LYS A 99 20.36 2.38 3.41
C LYS A 99 20.02 1.06 4.08
N ASN A 100 19.01 1.06 4.94
CA ASN A 100 18.69 -0.08 5.79
C ASN A 100 17.37 -0.76 5.38
N GLY A 101 16.72 -0.32 4.31
CA GLY A 101 15.42 -0.86 3.92
C GLY A 101 14.61 0.01 2.97
N VAL A 102 13.35 -0.36 2.79
CA VAL A 102 12.43 0.28 1.85
C VAL A 102 11.16 0.73 2.57
N LEU A 103 10.71 1.94 2.25
CA LEU A 103 9.44 2.51 2.71
C LEU A 103 8.41 2.45 1.58
N VAL A 104 7.30 1.79 1.86
CA VAL A 104 6.14 1.70 0.99
C VAL A 104 4.89 2.13 1.74
N TYR A 105 3.85 2.51 0.98
CA TYR A 105 2.57 2.83 1.58
C TYR A 105 1.83 1.55 2.03
N THR A 106 1.46 1.51 3.31
CA THR A 106 0.52 0.53 3.87
C THR A 106 -0.53 1.26 4.70
N THR A 107 -1.76 0.76 4.70
CA THR A 107 -2.83 1.32 5.54
C THR A 107 -2.67 0.92 7.00
N SER A 108 -3.41 1.59 7.88
CA SER A 108 -3.49 1.21 9.30
C SER A 108 -4.00 -0.22 9.49
N PHE A 109 -4.96 -0.66 8.68
CA PHE A 109 -5.47 -2.02 8.72
C PHE A 109 -4.41 -3.04 8.30
N GLU A 110 -3.69 -2.74 7.23
CA GLU A 110 -2.58 -3.59 6.78
C GLU A 110 -1.46 -3.67 7.81
N LYS A 111 -1.15 -2.56 8.48
CA LYS A 111 -0.21 -2.56 9.62
C LYS A 111 -0.70 -3.46 10.75
N ALA A 112 -2.00 -3.43 11.08
CA ALA A 112 -2.59 -4.30 12.09
C ALA A 112 -2.50 -5.79 11.70
N LEU A 113 -2.59 -6.11 10.40
CA LEU A 113 -2.36 -7.45 9.86
C LEU A 113 -0.86 -7.85 9.79
N GLY A 114 0.05 -6.95 10.16
CA GLY A 114 1.50 -7.20 10.17
C GLY A 114 2.25 -6.75 8.92
N LYS A 115 1.63 -5.98 8.02
CA LYS A 115 2.31 -5.38 6.85
C LYS A 115 2.94 -4.03 7.26
N LYS A 116 4.20 -4.08 7.66
CA LYS A 116 4.97 -2.86 8.00
C LYS A 116 5.11 -1.94 6.79
N SER A 117 5.03 -0.62 7.00
CA SER A 117 5.30 0.36 5.93
C SER A 117 6.79 0.44 5.59
N PHE A 118 7.64 0.38 6.60
CA PHE A 118 9.09 0.30 6.44
C PHE A 118 9.53 -1.15 6.63
N MET A 119 10.29 -1.66 5.68
CA MET A 119 10.71 -3.06 5.63
C MET A 119 12.22 -3.11 5.44
N THR A 120 12.92 -3.79 6.34
CA THR A 120 14.35 -4.10 6.18
C THR A 120 14.52 -5.41 5.41
N SER A 121 15.77 -5.77 5.06
CA SER A 121 16.09 -7.09 4.49
C SER A 121 15.62 -8.24 5.40
N ASP A 122 15.61 -8.03 6.71
CA ASP A 122 15.12 -9.02 7.69
C ASP A 122 13.60 -9.16 7.73
N ASP A 123 12.84 -8.19 7.27
CA ASP A 123 11.38 -8.28 7.20
C ASP A 123 10.90 -8.95 5.90
N LEU A 124 11.76 -8.95 4.88
CA LEU A 124 11.47 -9.42 3.54
C LEU A 124 12.02 -10.84 3.32
N ARG A 125 11.21 -11.66 2.66
CA ARG A 125 11.67 -12.90 2.04
C ARG A 125 12.34 -12.62 0.71
N GLY A 126 11.86 -11.60 -0.01
CA GLY A 126 12.37 -11.16 -1.29
C GLY A 126 11.32 -10.37 -2.07
N ILE A 127 11.58 -10.16 -3.35
CA ILE A 127 10.66 -9.48 -4.27
C ILE A 127 10.18 -10.43 -5.37
N LYS A 128 8.96 -10.21 -5.86
CA LYS A 128 8.45 -10.82 -7.08
C LYS A 128 8.26 -9.75 -8.14
N VAL A 129 8.88 -9.94 -9.29
CA VAL A 129 8.81 -9.01 -10.41
C VAL A 129 8.02 -9.65 -11.54
N LYS A 130 6.94 -8.98 -11.98
CA LYS A 130 6.25 -9.35 -13.21
C LYS A 130 6.83 -8.51 -14.34
N ARG A 131 7.35 -9.16 -15.38
CA ARG A 131 7.93 -8.50 -16.55
C ARG A 131 7.04 -8.67 -17.79
N MET A 132 7.14 -7.76 -18.75
CA MET A 132 6.52 -7.82 -20.08
C MET A 132 7.60 -7.91 -21.15
N ASN A 133 7.35 -8.73 -22.16
CA ASN A 133 8.08 -8.67 -23.40
C ASN A 133 7.49 -7.55 -24.26
N LEU A 134 8.27 -6.52 -24.53
CA LEU A 134 7.94 -5.43 -25.42
C LEU A 134 8.79 -5.56 -26.68
N GLN A 135 8.14 -5.60 -27.84
CA GLN A 135 8.82 -5.60 -29.12
C GLN A 135 9.17 -4.15 -29.48
N THR A 136 10.47 -3.87 -29.52
CA THR A 136 11.02 -2.57 -29.93
C THR A 136 11.80 -2.74 -31.24
N GLU A 137 12.18 -1.63 -31.87
CA GLU A 137 13.03 -1.65 -33.08
C GLU A 137 14.36 -2.40 -32.85
N ASN A 138 14.84 -2.44 -31.60
CA ASN A 138 16.05 -3.14 -31.18
C ASN A 138 15.80 -4.61 -30.75
N GLY A 139 14.60 -5.16 -31.02
CA GLY A 139 14.20 -6.51 -30.63
C GLY A 139 13.28 -6.59 -29.42
N ILE A 140 13.12 -7.81 -28.87
CA ILE A 140 12.24 -8.08 -27.72
C ILE A 140 12.98 -7.72 -26.42
N GLN A 141 12.48 -6.71 -25.69
CA GLN A 141 12.98 -6.31 -24.38
C GLN A 141 12.06 -6.83 -23.27
N ASN A 142 12.64 -7.41 -22.22
CA ASN A 142 11.91 -7.93 -21.07
C ASN A 142 11.93 -6.91 -19.92
N LEU A 143 10.86 -6.13 -19.76
CA LEU A 143 10.80 -4.97 -18.87
C LEU A 143 9.91 -5.20 -17.64
N PRO A 144 10.32 -4.76 -16.44
CA PRO A 144 9.52 -4.92 -15.22
C PRO A 144 8.28 -4.00 -15.24
N ILE A 145 7.11 -4.56 -14.93
CA ILE A 145 5.82 -3.83 -14.90
C ILE A 145 5.29 -3.70 -13.48
N HIS A 146 5.46 -4.76 -12.69
CA HIS A 146 4.92 -4.84 -11.34
C HIS A 146 5.98 -5.38 -10.39
N LEU A 147 6.05 -4.73 -9.23
CA LEU A 147 6.85 -5.15 -8.10
C LEU A 147 5.91 -5.60 -6.96
N THR A 148 6.19 -6.76 -6.38
CA THR A 148 5.49 -7.24 -5.19
C THR A 148 6.53 -7.59 -4.13
N PHE A 149 6.43 -6.96 -2.96
CA PHE A 149 7.24 -7.34 -1.80
C PHE A 149 6.62 -8.55 -1.13
N VAL A 150 7.43 -9.59 -0.90
CA VAL A 150 7.03 -10.80 -0.17
C VAL A 150 7.68 -10.74 1.21
N LEU A 151 6.85 -10.60 2.23
CA LEU A 151 7.27 -10.57 3.64
C LEU A 151 7.64 -11.97 4.11
N LYS A 152 8.43 -12.08 5.19
CA LYS A 152 8.80 -13.40 5.78
C LYS A 152 7.59 -14.21 6.23
N ASN A 153 6.49 -13.57 6.64
CA ASN A 153 5.22 -14.22 6.96
C ASN A 153 4.36 -14.58 5.73
N ASN A 154 4.96 -14.62 4.53
CA ASN A 154 4.32 -14.90 3.23
C ASN A 154 3.23 -13.90 2.79
N MET A 155 3.01 -12.83 3.54
CA MET A 155 2.14 -11.75 3.08
C MET A 155 2.77 -10.99 1.91
N LYS A 156 1.92 -10.44 1.05
CA LYS A 156 2.32 -9.76 -0.17
C LYS A 156 1.87 -8.30 -0.15
N ILE A 157 2.76 -7.40 -0.54
CA ILE A 157 2.48 -5.99 -0.78
C ILE A 157 2.68 -5.72 -2.26
N LYS A 158 1.58 -5.57 -2.99
CA LYS A 158 1.60 -5.29 -4.43
C LYS A 158 1.76 -3.78 -4.64
N MET A 159 2.74 -3.35 -5.42
CA MET A 159 3.01 -1.92 -5.65
C MET A 159 2.23 -1.30 -6.81
N GLY A 160 1.32 -2.06 -7.44
CA GLY A 160 0.57 -1.63 -8.62
C GLY A 160 1.44 -1.58 -9.88
N ARG A 161 0.92 -0.97 -10.96
CA ARG A 161 1.67 -0.72 -12.20
C ARG A 161 2.56 0.50 -12.01
N ARG A 162 3.84 0.38 -12.36
CA ARG A 162 4.81 1.47 -12.25
C ARG A 162 5.62 1.61 -13.53
N ASN A 163 6.39 2.70 -13.64
CA ASN A 163 7.27 2.92 -14.77
C ASN A 163 8.41 1.88 -14.76
N CYS A 164 8.66 1.25 -15.89
CA CYS A 164 9.67 0.20 -16.06
C CYS A 164 11.07 0.68 -15.68
N THR A 165 11.45 1.91 -16.05
CA THR A 165 12.80 2.45 -15.78
C THR A 165 13.04 2.70 -14.29
N GLU A 166 12.02 3.23 -13.62
CA GLU A 166 12.02 3.45 -12.17
C GLU A 166 12.05 2.12 -11.42
N LEU A 167 11.27 1.13 -11.88
CA LEU A 167 11.29 -0.21 -11.28
C LEU A 167 12.64 -0.89 -11.42
N MET A 168 13.30 -0.76 -12.57
CA MET A 168 14.62 -1.36 -12.78
C MET A 168 15.65 -0.77 -11.80
N SER A 169 15.68 0.56 -11.68
CA SER A 169 16.53 1.25 -10.69
C SER A 169 16.25 0.81 -9.25
N ILE A 170 14.97 0.63 -8.88
CA ILE A 170 14.59 0.16 -7.55
C ILE A 170 15.03 -1.29 -7.33
N ILE A 171 14.87 -2.17 -8.32
CA ILE A 171 15.27 -3.57 -8.23
C ILE A 171 16.79 -3.67 -8.02
N ASP A 172 17.58 -2.92 -8.79
CA ASP A 172 19.05 -2.91 -8.65
C ASP A 172 19.48 -2.42 -7.27
N LEU A 173 18.83 -1.37 -6.75
CA LEU A 173 19.08 -0.88 -5.39
C LEU A 173 18.69 -1.89 -4.32
N LEU A 174 17.59 -2.62 -4.50
CA LEU A 174 17.15 -3.65 -3.56
C LEU A 174 18.09 -4.86 -3.55
N ASP A 175 18.61 -5.26 -4.70
CA ASP A 175 19.59 -6.33 -4.79
C ASP A 175 20.90 -5.94 -4.06
N GLY A 176 21.33 -4.68 -4.20
CA GLY A 176 22.45 -4.12 -3.42
C GLY A 176 22.22 -4.12 -1.90
N LEU A 177 20.97 -4.16 -1.44
CA LEU A 177 20.58 -4.30 -0.03
C LEU A 177 20.41 -5.77 0.41
N GLY A 178 20.70 -6.72 -0.47
CA GLY A 178 20.52 -8.16 -0.22
C GLY A 178 19.06 -8.63 -0.36
N ILE A 179 18.16 -7.81 -0.88
CA ILE A 179 16.76 -8.16 -1.12
C ILE A 179 16.62 -8.69 -2.54
N LYS A 180 16.73 -10.02 -2.69
CA LYS A 180 16.73 -10.69 -3.99
C LYS A 180 15.33 -10.98 -4.55
N GLU A 181 15.28 -11.19 -5.86
CA GLU A 181 14.11 -11.72 -6.54
C GLU A 181 13.89 -13.22 -6.22
N LEU A 182 12.62 -13.62 -6.06
CA LEU A 182 12.16 -14.97 -5.72
C LEU A 182 11.67 -15.76 -6.93
#